data_AF-A0A1S2YHI4-F1
#
_entry.id   AF-A0A1S2YHI4-F1
#
_cell.length_a   1.000
_cell.length_b   1.000
_cell.length_c   1.000
_cell.angle_alpha   90.00
_cell.angle_beta   90.00
_cell.angle_gamma   90.00
#
_symmetry.space_group_name_H-M   'P 1'
#
loop_
_entity.id
_entity.type
_entity.pdbx_description
1 polymer ?
#
loop_
_entity_poly.entity_id
_entity_poly.type
_entity_poly.pdbx_seq_one_letter_code
_entity_poly.pdbx_strand_id
1 'polypeptide(L)'
;MYGYDMADSNEESMILEKMKRGRHSENENEENEEGEDRLSDLPDCIILHILSFLNTKHAVRTCVLSTKWKHLWKRIPTLKLQSLIFSPRKHFSLFVSKILTLRDSSTALHALDLDLYCHGGIEPQLLKKILNYVCSHNNHLQELGIRVSGDSNLIMNCVSSCRALTSLKLSIRSGGSFNFENLLFPKSLNLPALTNLDLTRFTFCGGENSLVEPFSAFIKLRSLVISGCNVRDAQTLRISSETLVNLTMLDDSTGVDKMELCAPSLCTFTYSGMPTEKICGSGLSSVKQVYIDARIYTTCEKPPMTLLSWLLDLANVKSLTVTSTTLQTLSLVPDLLEVKLLSLCNLKSMEIKLKLPEVQPGFLYILKEAMLEKAAAKSRKEAAKLRREFKAGLQPHPVPDGMVDFLLQNSPSAKVDITTVYNMSVC
;
A
#
# COMPACT_ATOMS: atom_id res chain seq x y z
N MET A 1 26.32 -24.09 42.46
CA MET A 1 25.87 -25.43 42.88
C MET A 1 24.37 -25.29 43.17
N TYR A 2 23.41 -25.66 42.34
CA TYR A 2 23.26 -26.62 41.23
C TYR A 2 22.50 -25.86 40.11
N GLY A 3 22.76 -25.94 38.80
CA GLY A 3 23.03 -27.10 37.96
C GLY A 3 21.74 -27.52 37.27
N TYR A 4 21.42 -26.96 36.08
CA TYR A 4 20.69 -27.66 35.02
C TYR A 4 21.00 -27.05 33.65
N ASP A 5 21.54 -27.93 32.82
CA ASP A 5 22.13 -27.78 31.50
C ASP A 5 21.11 -27.99 30.37
N MET A 6 21.51 -27.51 29.18
CA MET A 6 21.25 -28.07 27.85
C MET A 6 19.80 -28.43 27.45
N ALA A 7 19.15 -27.53 26.73
CA ALA A 7 17.99 -27.87 25.88
C ALA A 7 17.97 -26.99 24.62
N ASP A 8 19.06 -26.96 23.86
CA ASP A 8 19.07 -26.36 22.50
C ASP A 8 19.94 -27.15 21.49
N SER A 9 20.53 -28.27 21.93
CA SER A 9 21.21 -29.27 21.09
C SER A 9 20.27 -30.39 20.60
N ASN A 10 19.02 -30.41 21.05
CA ASN A 10 18.11 -31.53 20.81
C ASN A 10 17.30 -31.44 19.51
N GLU A 11 17.10 -30.25 18.93
CA GLU A 11 16.41 -30.11 17.63
C GLU A 11 17.33 -30.49 16.44
N GLU A 12 18.61 -30.09 16.46
CA GLU A 12 19.58 -30.58 15.47
C GLU A 12 19.86 -32.08 15.62
N SER A 13 19.92 -32.59 16.85
CA SER A 13 20.02 -34.03 17.15
C SER A 13 18.81 -34.81 16.63
N MET A 14 17.58 -34.33 16.86
CA MET A 14 16.36 -34.97 16.33
C MET A 14 16.28 -34.94 14.80
N ILE A 15 16.78 -33.87 14.15
CA ILE A 15 16.81 -33.75 12.69
C ILE A 15 17.89 -34.67 12.09
N LEU A 16 19.04 -34.82 12.75
CA LEU A 16 20.12 -35.74 12.35
C LEU A 16 19.82 -37.21 12.67
N GLU A 17 19.11 -37.52 13.76
CA GLU A 17 18.65 -38.88 14.08
C GLU A 17 17.57 -39.35 13.09
N LYS A 18 16.67 -38.45 12.67
CA LYS A 18 15.72 -38.73 11.58
C LYS A 18 16.43 -38.99 10.24
N MET A 19 17.66 -38.52 10.06
CA MET A 19 18.50 -38.85 8.88
C MET A 19 19.23 -40.20 8.99
N LYS A 20 19.31 -40.83 10.17
CA LYS A 20 19.99 -42.13 10.36
C LYS A 20 19.07 -43.35 10.37
N ARG A 21 17.73 -43.18 10.44
CA ARG A 21 16.75 -44.28 10.49
C ARG A 21 16.10 -44.65 9.14
N GLY A 22 16.78 -44.39 8.03
CA GLY A 22 16.30 -44.73 6.70
C GLY A 22 17.36 -45.42 5.84
N ARG A 23 17.95 -46.52 6.33
CA ARG A 23 18.68 -47.49 5.49
C ARG A 23 18.92 -48.80 6.22
N HIS A 24 18.08 -49.79 5.93
CA HIS A 24 18.50 -51.18 5.71
C HIS A 24 17.42 -51.89 4.85
N SER A 25 17.89 -52.66 3.87
CA SER A 25 17.17 -53.45 2.86
C SER A 25 16.33 -54.58 3.50
N GLU A 26 15.36 -55.25 2.87
CA GLU A 26 15.32 -55.87 1.52
C GLU A 26 13.91 -56.47 1.29
N ASN A 27 13.44 -56.49 0.02
CA ASN A 27 12.35 -57.31 -0.57
C ASN A 27 10.89 -57.08 -0.08
N GLU A 28 9.83 -57.06 -0.89
CA GLU A 28 9.51 -57.58 -2.23
C GLU A 28 8.24 -56.85 -2.74
N ASN A 29 8.17 -56.53 -4.03
CA ASN A 29 6.98 -56.27 -4.85
C ASN A 29 5.69 -55.75 -4.18
N GLU A 30 5.60 -54.43 -3.99
CA GLU A 30 4.32 -53.73 -4.07
C GLU A 30 4.47 -52.62 -5.11
N GLU A 31 3.67 -52.71 -6.18
CA GLU A 31 3.49 -51.64 -7.17
C GLU A 31 2.86 -50.44 -6.46
N ASN A 32 3.71 -49.66 -5.80
CA ASN A 32 3.32 -48.38 -5.26
C ASN A 32 3.12 -47.42 -6.42
N GLU A 33 1.85 -47.12 -6.73
CA GLU A 33 1.44 -45.82 -7.27
C GLU A 33 1.74 -44.70 -6.24
N GLU A 34 2.98 -44.64 -5.75
CA GLU A 34 3.53 -43.49 -5.06
C GLU A 34 3.58 -42.36 -6.08
N GLY A 35 2.64 -41.42 -5.96
CA GLY A 35 2.47 -40.32 -6.90
C GLY A 35 3.81 -39.70 -7.30
N GLU A 36 4.16 -39.83 -8.58
CA GLU A 36 5.43 -39.38 -9.14
C GLU A 36 5.76 -37.95 -8.66
N ASP A 37 6.97 -37.72 -8.16
CA ASP A 37 7.46 -36.38 -7.79
C ASP A 37 7.78 -35.56 -9.04
N ARG A 38 6.73 -35.12 -9.72
CA ARG A 38 6.78 -34.30 -10.94
C ARG A 38 7.34 -32.90 -10.71
N LEU A 39 7.46 -32.46 -9.45
CA LEU A 39 8.02 -31.16 -9.10
C LEU A 39 9.55 -31.18 -9.11
N SER A 40 10.17 -32.31 -8.76
CA SER A 40 11.62 -32.49 -8.85
C SER A 40 12.11 -32.60 -10.31
N ASP A 41 11.25 -32.99 -11.24
CA ASP A 41 11.57 -33.07 -12.68
C ASP A 41 11.68 -31.70 -13.36
N LEU A 42 11.12 -30.65 -12.76
CA LEU A 42 11.18 -29.30 -13.32
C LEU A 42 12.63 -28.79 -13.44
N PRO A 43 13.00 -28.06 -14.50
CA PRO A 43 14.29 -27.40 -14.59
C PRO A 43 14.53 -26.43 -13.41
N ASP A 44 15.77 -26.32 -12.96
CA ASP A 44 16.15 -25.45 -11.82
C ASP A 44 15.63 -24.02 -11.97
N CYS A 45 15.67 -23.46 -13.18
CA CYS A 45 15.20 -22.10 -13.44
C CYS A 45 13.70 -21.94 -13.16
N ILE A 46 12.89 -22.96 -13.44
CA ILE A 46 11.45 -22.94 -13.17
C ILE A 46 11.19 -23.05 -11.67
N ILE A 47 11.93 -23.93 -10.97
CA ILE A 47 11.82 -24.04 -9.51
C ILE A 47 12.23 -22.72 -8.83
N LEU A 48 13.34 -22.11 -9.25
CA LEU A 48 13.77 -20.81 -8.74
C LEU A 48 12.73 -19.71 -8.98
N HIS A 49 12.08 -19.73 -10.15
CA HIS A 49 10.99 -18.81 -10.45
C HIS A 49 9.79 -19.03 -9.53
N ILE A 50 9.36 -20.27 -9.30
CA ILE A 50 8.29 -20.61 -8.35
C ILE A 50 8.65 -20.12 -6.94
N LEU A 51 9.86 -20.44 -6.46
CA LEU A 51 10.34 -20.02 -5.14
C LEU A 51 10.39 -18.50 -4.99
N SER A 52 10.63 -17.76 -6.08
CA SER A 52 10.74 -16.30 -6.07
C SER A 52 9.43 -15.59 -5.71
N PHE A 53 8.29 -16.27 -5.88
CA PHE A 53 6.98 -15.74 -5.49
C PHE A 53 6.71 -15.87 -3.98
N LEU A 54 7.35 -16.82 -3.31
CA LEU A 54 7.11 -17.15 -1.91
C LEU A 54 7.80 -16.15 -0.97
N ASN A 55 7.31 -16.06 0.27
CA ASN A 55 8.12 -15.51 1.35
C ASN A 55 9.39 -16.35 1.52
N THR A 56 10.54 -15.72 1.78
CA THR A 56 11.82 -16.42 1.90
C THR A 56 11.79 -17.54 2.94
N LYS A 57 11.04 -17.38 4.04
CA LYS A 57 10.85 -18.42 5.05
C LYS A 57 10.22 -19.69 4.46
N HIS A 58 9.23 -19.53 3.59
CA HIS A 58 8.54 -20.63 2.95
C HIS A 58 9.41 -21.26 1.84
N ALA A 59 10.11 -20.44 1.05
CA ALA A 59 11.06 -20.93 0.05
C ALA A 59 12.21 -21.76 0.67
N VAL A 60 12.65 -21.42 1.89
CA VAL A 60 13.64 -22.24 2.60
C VAL A 60 13.02 -23.54 3.11
N ARG A 61 11.78 -23.50 3.59
CA ARG A 61 11.08 -24.71 4.09
C ARG A 61 10.89 -25.77 3.01
N THR A 62 10.78 -25.40 1.74
CA THR A 62 10.69 -26.37 0.65
C THR A 62 11.97 -27.19 0.44
N CYS A 63 13.07 -26.87 1.15
CA CYS A 63 14.31 -27.65 1.11
C CYS A 63 14.15 -29.11 1.55
N VAL A 64 13.06 -29.45 2.26
CA VAL A 64 12.76 -30.82 2.72
C VAL A 64 12.02 -31.66 1.67
N LEU A 65 11.53 -31.04 0.58
CA LEU A 65 10.71 -31.73 -0.42
C LEU A 65 11.53 -32.71 -1.26
N SER A 66 12.77 -32.35 -1.62
CA SER A 66 13.71 -33.28 -2.25
C SER A 66 15.16 -32.79 -2.13
N THR A 67 16.10 -33.68 -2.47
CA THR A 67 17.54 -33.37 -2.48
C THR A 67 17.90 -32.22 -3.43
N LYS A 68 17.14 -32.06 -4.52
CA LYS A 68 17.30 -30.97 -5.48
C LYS A 68 16.91 -29.63 -4.86
N TRP A 69 15.77 -29.57 -4.19
CA TRP A 69 15.26 -28.34 -3.57
C TRP A 69 16.09 -27.90 -2.36
N LYS A 70 16.82 -28.83 -1.73
CA LYS A 70 17.71 -28.58 -0.59
C LYS A 70 18.67 -27.40 -0.80
N HIS A 71 19.15 -27.22 -2.02
CA HIS A 71 20.16 -26.21 -2.37
C HIS A 71 19.63 -25.06 -3.21
N LEU A 72 18.49 -25.22 -3.89
CA LEU A 72 17.97 -24.21 -4.82
C LEU A 72 17.54 -22.92 -4.12
N TRP A 73 17.00 -22.99 -2.89
CA TRP A 73 16.63 -21.78 -2.17
C TRP A 73 17.82 -20.81 -1.97
N LYS A 74 19.08 -21.31 -1.98
CA LYS A 74 20.28 -20.47 -1.86
C LYS A 74 20.54 -19.62 -3.10
N ARG A 75 19.88 -19.91 -4.22
CA ARG A 75 20.04 -19.22 -5.51
C ARG A 75 18.79 -18.41 -5.90
N ILE A 76 17.87 -18.17 -4.96
CA ILE A 76 16.69 -17.36 -5.27
C ILE A 76 17.11 -15.91 -5.57
N PRO A 77 16.55 -15.29 -6.62
CA PRO A 77 16.87 -13.91 -6.98
C PRO A 77 16.08 -12.88 -6.14
N THR A 78 15.13 -13.33 -5.32
CA THR A 78 14.26 -12.45 -4.53
C THR A 78 14.30 -12.81 -3.06
N LEU A 79 14.25 -11.79 -2.19
CA LEU A 79 14.16 -11.95 -0.74
C LEU A 79 12.95 -11.18 -0.21
N LYS A 80 11.92 -11.89 0.26
CA LYS A 80 10.74 -11.32 0.91
C LYS A 80 10.81 -11.63 2.41
N LEU A 81 11.10 -10.61 3.21
CA LEU A 81 11.43 -10.71 4.62
C LEU A 81 10.38 -9.97 5.44
N GLN A 82 9.41 -10.73 5.98
CA GLN A 82 8.31 -10.20 6.78
C GLN A 82 8.49 -10.64 8.23
N SER A 83 8.50 -9.72 9.20
CA SER A 83 8.63 -10.09 10.61
C SER A 83 7.39 -10.75 11.19
N LEU A 84 6.20 -10.42 10.70
CA LEU A 84 4.92 -10.87 11.26
C LEU A 84 4.76 -12.39 11.28
N ILE A 85 5.39 -13.10 10.35
CA ILE A 85 5.35 -14.57 10.29
C ILE A 85 6.34 -15.24 11.25
N PHE A 86 7.06 -14.48 12.09
CA PHE A 86 8.00 -15.01 13.08
C PHE A 86 7.55 -14.66 14.49
N SER A 87 7.32 -15.71 15.29
CA SER A 87 7.07 -15.59 16.72
C SER A 87 7.97 -16.58 17.47
N PRO A 88 8.77 -16.14 18.46
CA PRO A 88 9.10 -14.76 18.83
C PRO A 88 9.98 -14.02 17.78
N ARG A 89 10.03 -12.68 17.88
CA ARG A 89 10.78 -11.79 16.97
C ARG A 89 12.26 -12.12 16.80
N LYS A 90 12.93 -12.63 17.85
CA LYS A 90 14.34 -13.06 17.77
C LYS A 90 14.57 -14.09 16.64
N HIS A 91 13.56 -14.90 16.31
CA HIS A 91 13.65 -15.87 15.22
C HIS A 91 13.78 -15.20 13.86
N PHE A 92 13.17 -14.02 13.66
CA PHE A 92 13.37 -13.23 12.45
C PHE A 92 14.83 -12.80 12.31
N SER A 93 15.41 -12.22 13.38
CA SER A 93 16.79 -11.73 13.35
C SER A 93 17.80 -12.85 13.06
N LEU A 94 17.63 -14.01 13.72
CA LEU A 94 18.45 -15.20 13.48
C LEU A 94 18.26 -15.74 12.06
N PHE A 95 17.01 -15.82 11.59
CA PHE A 95 16.68 -16.29 10.25
C PHE A 95 17.32 -15.41 9.18
N VAL A 96 17.07 -14.10 9.21
CA VAL A 96 17.65 -13.15 8.23
C VAL A 96 19.17 -13.23 8.27
N SER A 97 19.77 -13.24 9.46
CA SER A 97 21.23 -13.36 9.60
C SER A 97 21.77 -14.63 8.95
N LYS A 98 21.11 -15.78 9.11
CA LYS A 98 21.47 -17.05 8.48
C LYS A 98 21.28 -16.99 6.97
N ILE A 99 20.15 -16.49 6.48
CA ILE A 99 19.86 -16.42 5.04
C ILE A 99 20.87 -15.54 4.29
N LEU A 100 21.18 -14.36 4.79
CA LEU A 100 22.15 -13.47 4.15
C LEU A 100 23.56 -14.09 4.10
N THR A 101 23.86 -15.04 5.00
CA THR A 101 25.16 -15.73 5.05
C THR A 101 25.19 -16.98 4.18
N LEU A 102 24.06 -17.69 4.07
CA LEU A 102 23.96 -18.98 3.38
C LEU A 102 23.53 -18.87 1.92
N ARG A 103 22.91 -17.74 1.52
CA ARG A 103 22.58 -17.46 0.12
C ARG A 103 23.86 -17.34 -0.68
N ASP A 104 23.85 -17.91 -1.88
CA ASP A 104 24.97 -17.86 -2.81
C ASP A 104 25.19 -16.41 -3.28
N SER A 105 26.33 -15.83 -2.88
CA SER A 105 26.70 -14.45 -3.22
C SER A 105 27.05 -14.26 -4.71
N SER A 106 27.30 -15.34 -5.45
CA SER A 106 27.49 -15.27 -6.90
C SER A 106 26.16 -15.09 -7.65
N THR A 107 25.03 -15.38 -6.99
CA THR A 107 23.70 -15.23 -7.58
C THR A 107 23.21 -13.80 -7.42
N ALA A 108 22.86 -13.16 -8.55
CA ALA A 108 22.29 -11.81 -8.56
C ALA A 108 21.02 -11.72 -7.69
N LEU A 109 20.90 -10.64 -6.91
CA LEU A 109 19.71 -10.29 -6.16
C LEU A 109 18.94 -9.25 -6.98
N HIS A 110 17.75 -9.61 -7.46
CA HIS A 110 16.90 -8.73 -8.26
C HIS A 110 15.89 -7.97 -7.41
N ALA A 111 15.37 -8.59 -6.35
CA ALA A 111 14.38 -7.96 -5.48
C ALA A 111 14.66 -8.23 -4.00
N LEU A 112 14.48 -7.21 -3.17
CA LEU A 112 14.42 -7.36 -1.72
C LEU A 112 13.26 -6.54 -1.16
N ASP A 113 12.40 -7.19 -0.39
CA ASP A 113 11.30 -6.57 0.34
C ASP A 113 11.45 -6.88 1.83
N LEU A 114 11.65 -5.83 2.63
CA LEU A 114 11.80 -5.88 4.08
C LEU A 114 10.60 -5.19 4.72
N ASP A 115 9.71 -5.98 5.33
CA ASP A 115 8.55 -5.48 6.09
C ASP A 115 8.66 -5.82 7.58
N LEU A 116 8.83 -4.76 8.38
CA LEU A 116 8.88 -4.80 9.83
C LEU A 116 7.75 -3.97 10.44
N TYR A 117 6.58 -4.60 10.56
CA TYR A 117 5.34 -3.96 11.00
C TYR A 117 5.24 -3.63 12.51
N CYS A 118 6.31 -3.74 13.31
CA CYS A 118 6.17 -3.80 14.78
C CYS A 118 6.66 -2.56 15.55
N HIS A 119 6.00 -2.28 16.68
CA HIS A 119 6.32 -1.24 17.69
C HIS A 119 7.67 -1.39 18.43
N GLY A 120 8.55 -2.27 17.96
CA GLY A 120 9.94 -2.37 18.43
C GLY A 120 10.79 -2.47 17.19
N GLY A 121 11.61 -1.44 16.97
CA GLY A 121 12.45 -1.31 15.78
C GLY A 121 13.36 -2.52 15.55
N ILE A 122 13.99 -2.54 14.38
CA ILE A 122 15.00 -3.54 14.08
C ILE A 122 16.26 -3.28 14.91
N GLU A 123 16.96 -4.34 15.32
CA GLU A 123 18.29 -4.17 15.89
C GLU A 123 19.20 -3.42 14.89
N PRO A 124 19.88 -2.33 15.29
CA PRO A 124 20.67 -1.51 14.37
C PRO A 124 21.73 -2.31 13.60
N GLN A 125 22.34 -3.32 14.25
CA GLN A 125 23.33 -4.18 13.62
C GLN A 125 22.74 -5.07 12.53
N LEU A 126 21.53 -5.59 12.74
CA LEU A 126 20.82 -6.36 11.73
C LEU A 126 20.43 -5.47 10.54
N LEU A 127 19.95 -4.26 10.78
CA LEU A 127 19.64 -3.30 9.70
C LEU A 127 20.87 -3.01 8.87
N LYS A 128 21.99 -2.67 9.53
CA LYS A 128 23.26 -2.43 8.85
C LYS A 128 23.71 -3.65 8.04
N LYS A 129 23.56 -4.87 8.58
CA LYS A 129 23.87 -6.11 7.87
C LYS A 129 23.01 -6.29 6.61
N ILE A 130 21.70 -6.04 6.69
CA ILE A 130 20.78 -6.12 5.55
C ILE A 130 21.16 -5.07 4.50
N LEU A 131 21.36 -3.81 4.91
CA LEU A 131 21.70 -2.72 3.99
C LEU A 131 23.04 -2.96 3.30
N ASN A 132 24.06 -3.44 4.01
CA ASN A 132 25.34 -3.82 3.41
C ASN A 132 25.16 -4.94 2.37
N TYR A 133 24.27 -5.90 2.64
CA TYR A 133 23.95 -6.96 1.68
C TYR A 133 23.30 -6.40 0.42
N VAL A 134 22.33 -5.50 0.57
CA VAL A 134 21.70 -4.78 -0.54
C VAL A 134 22.74 -4.03 -1.36
N CYS A 135 23.60 -3.23 -0.71
CA CYS A 135 24.67 -2.49 -1.37
C CYS A 135 25.64 -3.41 -2.14
N SER A 136 25.93 -4.61 -1.65
CA SER A 136 26.80 -5.58 -2.35
C SER A 136 26.20 -6.14 -3.64
N HIS A 137 24.88 -5.98 -3.86
CA HIS A 137 24.16 -6.42 -5.06
C HIS A 137 23.55 -5.25 -5.87
N ASN A 138 23.95 -4.01 -5.58
CA ASN A 138 23.32 -2.78 -6.08
C ASN A 138 23.24 -2.66 -7.62
N ASN A 139 24.13 -3.32 -8.36
CA ASN A 139 24.17 -3.29 -9.83
C ASN A 139 23.06 -4.10 -10.50
N HIS A 140 22.47 -5.08 -9.80
CA HIS A 140 21.44 -5.97 -10.33
C HIS A 140 20.09 -5.82 -9.64
N LEU A 141 20.04 -5.07 -8.53
CA LEU A 141 18.83 -4.88 -7.76
C LEU A 141 17.86 -3.94 -8.50
N GLN A 142 16.70 -4.48 -8.86
CA GLN A 142 15.64 -3.81 -9.60
C GLN A 142 14.50 -3.36 -8.68
N GLU A 143 14.22 -4.14 -7.63
CA GLU A 143 13.11 -3.86 -6.71
C GLU A 143 13.61 -3.80 -5.26
N LEU A 144 13.29 -2.70 -4.58
CA LEU A 144 13.62 -2.51 -3.17
C LEU A 144 12.42 -2.00 -2.39
N GLY A 145 11.93 -2.81 -1.46
CA GLY A 145 10.93 -2.45 -0.46
C GLY A 145 11.55 -2.39 0.93
N ILE A 146 11.38 -1.27 1.63
CA ILE A 146 11.83 -1.10 3.01
C ILE A 146 10.72 -0.43 3.83
N ARG A 147 10.12 -1.19 4.74
CA ARG A 147 9.23 -0.71 5.80
C ARG A 147 9.83 -1.04 7.15
N VAL A 148 10.39 -0.04 7.83
CA VAL A 148 11.14 -0.23 9.08
C VAL A 148 11.12 1.01 9.96
N SER A 149 11.29 0.81 11.27
CA SER A 149 11.75 1.88 12.17
C SER A 149 13.24 1.73 12.43
N GLY A 150 14.03 2.72 12.02
CA GLY A 150 15.49 2.65 12.05
C GLY A 150 16.17 3.92 11.53
N ASP A 151 17.49 3.89 11.42
CA ASP A 151 18.31 5.01 10.94
C ASP A 151 18.04 5.31 9.46
N SER A 152 17.39 6.44 9.20
CA SER A 152 17.02 6.89 7.87
C SER A 152 18.22 7.24 7.00
N ASN A 153 19.31 7.74 7.57
CA ASN A 153 20.50 8.11 6.79
C ASN A 153 21.15 6.86 6.20
N LEU A 154 21.26 5.78 6.98
CA LEU A 154 21.77 4.50 6.49
C LEU A 154 20.90 3.95 5.34
N ILE A 155 19.58 4.03 5.48
CA ILE A 155 18.65 3.54 4.47
C ILE A 155 18.77 4.36 3.18
N MET A 156 18.78 5.69 3.27
CA MET A 156 18.86 6.56 2.10
C MET A 156 20.21 6.45 1.37
N ASN A 157 21.30 6.25 2.10
CA ASN A 157 22.62 5.97 1.51
C ASN A 157 22.61 4.66 0.71
N CYS A 158 21.97 3.61 1.25
CA CYS A 158 21.80 2.33 0.56
C CYS A 158 20.99 2.48 -0.72
N VAL A 159 19.81 3.12 -0.63
CA VAL A 159 18.92 3.37 -1.78
C VAL A 159 19.65 4.13 -2.89
N SER A 160 20.39 5.19 -2.53
CA SER A 160 21.11 6.04 -3.49
C SER A 160 22.22 5.30 -4.25
N SER A 161 22.71 4.16 -3.73
CA SER A 161 23.72 3.34 -4.40
C SER A 161 23.12 2.40 -5.47
N CYS A 162 21.81 2.15 -5.44
CA CYS A 162 21.14 1.15 -6.27
C CYS A 162 20.60 1.77 -7.57
N ARG A 163 21.48 2.08 -8.53
CA ARG A 163 21.10 2.78 -9.78
C ARG A 163 20.26 1.96 -10.76
N ALA A 164 20.24 0.64 -10.61
CA ALA A 164 19.43 -0.27 -11.42
C ALA A 164 17.97 -0.38 -10.97
N LEU A 165 17.59 0.29 -9.87
CA LEU A 165 16.23 0.23 -9.33
C LEU A 165 15.20 0.76 -10.33
N THR A 166 14.22 -0.09 -10.62
CA THR A 166 13.00 0.25 -11.36
C THR A 166 11.82 0.43 -10.42
N SER A 167 11.83 -0.21 -9.24
CA SER A 167 10.78 -0.10 -8.23
C SER A 167 11.36 0.17 -6.84
N LEU A 168 10.87 1.23 -6.18
CA LEU A 168 11.26 1.62 -4.84
C LEU A 168 10.02 1.84 -3.97
N LYS A 169 9.97 1.17 -2.82
CA LYS A 169 8.96 1.39 -1.79
C LYS A 169 9.60 1.70 -0.44
N LEU A 170 9.31 2.86 0.12
CA LEU A 170 9.88 3.32 1.38
C LEU A 170 8.81 3.73 2.39
N SER A 171 8.90 3.16 3.59
CA SER A 171 8.10 3.51 4.75
C SER A 171 8.99 3.50 5.99
N ILE A 172 9.63 4.63 6.28
CA ILE A 172 10.65 4.73 7.33
C ILE A 172 10.07 5.49 8.52
N ARG A 173 10.10 4.88 9.70
CA ARG A 173 9.68 5.51 10.96
C ARG A 173 10.91 5.93 11.75
N SER A 174 11.11 7.23 11.93
CA SER A 174 12.18 7.73 12.81
C SER A 174 11.92 7.25 14.25
N GLY A 175 12.89 6.53 14.83
CA GLY A 175 12.79 6.05 16.20
C GLY A 175 13.24 7.14 17.17
N GLY A 176 12.37 7.57 18.09
CA GLY A 176 12.79 8.50 19.15
C GLY A 176 11.69 9.27 19.89
N SER A 177 10.47 9.37 19.34
CA SER A 177 9.40 10.11 20.00
C SER A 177 8.05 9.41 19.83
N PHE A 178 7.17 9.56 20.82
CA PHE A 178 5.74 9.26 20.69
C PHE A 178 5.07 10.15 19.62
N ASN A 179 5.76 11.19 19.16
CA ASN A 179 5.37 11.97 17.98
C ASN A 179 5.92 11.31 16.72
N PHE A 180 5.01 10.78 15.90
CA PHE A 180 5.30 10.18 14.60
C PHE A 180 5.68 11.26 13.59
N GLU A 181 6.92 11.72 13.63
CA GLU A 181 7.40 12.68 12.62
C GLU A 181 7.70 11.97 11.28
N ASN A 182 7.20 12.57 10.20
CA ASN A 182 7.47 12.16 8.84
C ASN A 182 8.95 12.37 8.49
N LEU A 183 9.53 11.48 7.68
CA LEU A 183 10.93 11.58 7.27
C LEU A 183 11.10 12.64 6.17
N LEU A 184 12.09 13.52 6.30
CA LEU A 184 12.42 14.47 5.23
C LEU A 184 12.84 13.74 3.95
N PHE A 185 12.17 14.05 2.84
CA PHE A 185 12.58 13.58 1.52
C PHE A 185 13.91 14.26 1.13
N PRO A 186 14.88 13.51 0.58
CA PRO A 186 16.16 14.10 0.19
C PRO A 186 15.97 15.14 -0.92
N LYS A 187 16.80 16.19 -0.92
CA LYS A 187 16.78 17.21 -1.98
C LYS A 187 17.06 16.66 -3.38
N SER A 188 17.75 15.52 -3.45
CA SER A 188 18.06 14.84 -4.70
C SER A 188 18.17 13.34 -4.45
N LEU A 189 17.56 12.54 -5.31
CA LEU A 189 17.64 11.08 -5.30
C LEU A 189 17.85 10.60 -6.74
N ASN A 190 19.05 10.10 -7.06
CA ASN A 190 19.42 9.75 -8.42
C ASN A 190 19.09 8.27 -8.73
N LEU A 191 17.89 8.04 -9.25
CA LEU A 191 17.42 6.70 -9.66
C LEU A 191 16.92 6.77 -11.12
N PRO A 192 17.83 6.72 -12.12
CA PRO A 192 17.50 7.04 -13.52
C PRO A 192 16.66 5.96 -14.22
N ALA A 193 16.61 4.75 -13.65
CA ALA A 193 15.80 3.65 -14.17
C ALA A 193 14.42 3.54 -13.49
N LEU A 194 14.11 4.40 -12.51
CA LEU A 194 12.94 4.26 -11.67
C LEU A 194 11.64 4.48 -12.45
N THR A 195 10.77 3.46 -12.43
CA THR A 195 9.43 3.49 -13.03
C THR A 195 8.32 3.48 -11.98
N ASN A 196 8.61 2.99 -10.77
CA ASN A 196 7.64 2.84 -9.69
C ASN A 196 8.23 3.41 -8.39
N LEU A 197 7.52 4.37 -7.79
CA LEU A 197 7.91 4.99 -6.52
C LEU A 197 6.73 4.97 -5.56
N ASP A 198 6.92 4.36 -4.39
CA ASP A 198 5.96 4.35 -3.27
C ASP A 198 6.64 4.95 -2.05
N LEU A 199 6.09 6.09 -1.59
CA LEU A 199 6.56 6.84 -0.44
C LEU A 199 5.45 6.91 0.60
N THR A 200 5.74 6.37 1.78
CA THR A 200 4.85 6.44 2.93
C THR A 200 5.49 7.30 4.03
N ARG A 201 4.78 8.31 4.52
CA ARG A 201 5.15 9.21 5.63
C ARG A 201 6.43 10.01 5.40
N PHE A 202 6.54 10.62 4.22
CA PHE A 202 7.61 11.56 3.90
C PHE A 202 7.15 13.02 4.02
N THR A 203 8.07 13.92 4.39
CA THR A 203 7.90 15.37 4.33
C THR A 203 8.67 15.91 3.13
N PHE A 204 7.99 16.66 2.27
CA PHE A 204 8.65 17.41 1.18
C PHE A 204 8.80 18.88 1.59
N CYS A 205 10.03 19.36 1.66
CA CYS A 205 10.33 20.74 2.06
C CYS A 205 10.41 21.68 0.85
N GLY A 206 9.73 22.83 0.97
CA GLY A 206 9.81 23.96 0.05
C GLY A 206 11.16 24.67 0.07
N GLY A 207 11.48 25.29 -1.06
CA GLY A 207 12.35 26.46 -1.09
C GLY A 207 11.52 27.74 -0.92
N GLU A 208 12.12 28.89 -1.22
CA GLU A 208 11.50 30.23 -1.04
C GLU A 208 10.20 30.44 -1.83
N ASN A 209 9.93 29.64 -2.88
CA ASN A 209 8.87 29.87 -3.86
C ASN A 209 7.50 29.24 -3.52
N SER A 210 7.23 28.92 -2.25
CA SER A 210 5.98 28.30 -1.76
C SER A 210 5.51 27.03 -2.51
N LEU A 211 6.41 26.42 -3.28
CA LEU A 211 6.19 25.31 -4.20
C LEU A 211 7.23 24.21 -3.96
N VAL A 212 6.78 22.96 -3.95
CA VAL A 212 7.64 21.77 -3.86
C VAL A 212 7.46 20.90 -5.09
N GLU A 213 8.56 20.50 -5.72
CA GLU A 213 8.57 19.60 -6.89
C GLU A 213 9.65 18.53 -6.70
N PRO A 214 9.37 17.45 -5.95
CA PRO A 214 10.37 16.45 -5.58
C PRO A 214 10.52 15.35 -6.65
N PHE A 215 9.66 15.32 -7.67
CA PHE A 215 9.54 14.17 -8.58
C PHE A 215 10.08 14.41 -9.99
N SER A 216 10.36 15.67 -10.37
CA SER A 216 10.85 16.05 -11.70
C SER A 216 12.14 15.33 -12.14
N ALA A 217 12.95 14.84 -11.22
CA ALA A 217 14.17 14.09 -11.53
C ALA A 217 13.91 12.65 -12.05
N PHE A 218 12.72 12.08 -11.81
CA PHE A 218 12.38 10.71 -12.19
C PHE A 218 11.80 10.65 -13.62
N ILE A 219 12.67 10.79 -14.61
CA ILE A 219 12.29 10.91 -16.04
C ILE A 219 11.59 9.68 -16.65
N LYS A 220 11.64 8.52 -15.98
CA LYS A 220 10.98 7.27 -16.42
C LYS A 220 9.80 6.86 -15.53
N LEU A 221 9.42 7.70 -14.57
CA LEU A 221 8.40 7.37 -13.57
C LEU A 221 7.06 7.12 -14.24
N ARG A 222 6.50 5.92 -14.05
CA ARG A 222 5.19 5.51 -14.57
C ARG A 222 4.13 5.40 -13.49
N SER A 223 4.53 5.10 -12.26
CA SER A 223 3.63 4.92 -11.12
C SER A 223 4.17 5.62 -9.89
N LEU A 224 3.35 6.46 -9.27
CA LEU A 224 3.67 7.17 -8.03
C LEU A 224 2.60 6.89 -6.98
N VAL A 225 3.03 6.43 -5.81
CA VAL A 225 2.20 6.26 -4.62
C VAL A 225 2.72 7.18 -3.52
N ILE A 226 1.83 8.01 -2.99
CA ILE A 226 2.12 8.91 -1.87
C ILE A 226 1.12 8.58 -0.75
N SER A 227 1.62 8.12 0.39
CA SER A 227 0.80 7.72 1.54
C SER A 227 1.15 8.51 2.80
N GLY A 228 0.22 9.32 3.32
CA GLY A 228 0.41 10.09 4.55
C GLY A 228 1.63 11.03 4.52
N CYS A 229 2.00 11.52 3.34
CA CYS A 229 3.10 12.47 3.18
C CYS A 229 2.61 13.91 3.40
N ASN A 230 3.50 14.80 3.80
CA ASN A 230 3.19 16.20 4.06
C ASN A 230 4.15 17.15 3.34
N VAL A 231 3.72 18.41 3.22
CA VAL A 231 4.55 19.50 2.73
C VAL A 231 4.87 20.45 3.88
N ARG A 232 6.12 20.92 3.92
CA ARG A 232 6.58 21.93 4.87
C ARG A 232 7.15 23.12 4.10
N ASP A 233 6.96 24.31 4.66
CA ASP A 233 7.52 25.57 4.12
C ASP A 233 7.00 25.92 2.70
N ALA A 234 5.86 25.36 2.32
CA ALA A 234 5.20 25.56 1.05
C ALA A 234 3.70 25.26 1.16
N GLN A 235 2.92 25.73 0.19
CA GLN A 235 1.47 25.48 0.12
C GLN A 235 1.09 24.58 -1.05
N THR A 236 1.96 24.50 -2.06
CA THR A 236 1.69 23.74 -3.29
C THR A 236 2.67 22.59 -3.47
N LEU A 237 2.14 21.37 -3.63
CA LEU A 237 2.90 20.23 -4.16
C LEU A 237 2.67 20.14 -5.67
N ARG A 238 3.73 20.26 -6.45
CA ARG A 238 3.69 20.02 -7.90
C ARG A 238 4.24 18.63 -8.21
N ILE A 239 3.56 17.94 -9.11
CA ILE A 239 3.97 16.66 -9.67
C ILE A 239 4.09 16.84 -11.18
N SER A 240 5.32 16.98 -11.65
CA SER A 240 5.63 17.15 -13.07
C SER A 240 6.25 15.87 -13.64
N SER A 241 5.60 15.26 -14.62
CA SER A 241 6.13 14.05 -15.27
C SER A 241 5.46 13.76 -16.62
N GLU A 242 6.26 13.66 -17.68
CA GLU A 242 5.78 13.28 -19.02
C GLU A 242 5.41 11.79 -19.12
N THR A 243 5.93 10.95 -18.22
CA THR A 243 5.79 9.48 -18.31
C THR A 243 4.83 8.90 -17.27
N LEU A 244 4.38 9.70 -16.29
CA LEU A 244 3.54 9.22 -15.21
C LEU A 244 2.18 8.79 -15.73
N VAL A 245 1.82 7.54 -15.50
CA VAL A 245 0.56 6.92 -15.95
C VAL A 245 -0.39 6.74 -14.77
N ASN A 246 0.14 6.41 -13.59
CA ASN A 246 -0.64 6.10 -12.41
C ASN A 246 -0.22 6.99 -11.24
N LEU A 247 -1.19 7.70 -10.64
CA LEU A 247 -1.01 8.41 -9.39
C LEU A 247 -1.97 7.84 -8.35
N THR A 248 -1.42 7.46 -7.19
CA THR A 248 -2.17 6.96 -6.05
C THR A 248 -1.84 7.78 -4.81
N MET A 249 -2.88 8.31 -4.17
CA MET A 249 -2.80 9.06 -2.93
C MET A 249 -3.59 8.33 -1.85
N LEU A 250 -2.91 7.98 -0.76
CA LEU A 250 -3.48 7.21 0.35
C LEU A 250 -3.26 7.95 1.67
N ASP A 251 -4.21 7.80 2.59
CA ASP A 251 -4.20 8.50 3.87
C ASP A 251 -4.13 10.02 3.71
N ASP A 252 -4.29 10.76 4.81
CA ASP A 252 -4.39 12.21 4.73
C ASP A 252 -3.00 12.83 4.57
N SER A 253 -2.82 13.60 3.50
CA SER A 253 -1.72 14.56 3.42
C SER A 253 -2.02 15.75 4.33
N THR A 254 -0.98 16.26 4.98
CA THR A 254 -1.09 17.46 5.83
C THR A 254 -0.19 18.57 5.29
N GLY A 255 -0.58 19.82 5.49
CA GLY A 255 0.22 20.98 5.08
C GLY A 255 0.26 21.23 3.56
N VAL A 256 -0.65 20.64 2.79
CA VAL A 256 -0.83 20.92 1.36
C VAL A 256 -2.17 21.63 1.17
N ASP A 257 -2.16 22.85 0.65
CA ASP A 257 -3.41 23.55 0.29
C ASP A 257 -3.83 23.17 -1.14
N LYS A 258 -2.83 22.96 -2.00
CA LYS A 258 -2.99 22.77 -3.44
C LYS A 258 -2.04 21.73 -3.99
N MET A 259 -2.55 20.86 -4.86
CA MET A 259 -1.76 19.94 -5.66
C MET A 259 -1.86 20.31 -7.14
N GLU A 260 -0.72 20.54 -7.78
CA GLU A 260 -0.64 20.86 -9.20
C GLU A 260 -0.07 19.68 -10.00
N LEU A 261 -0.89 19.10 -10.87
CA LEU A 261 -0.54 17.95 -11.71
C LEU A 261 -0.16 18.42 -13.11
N CYS A 262 1.13 18.32 -13.44
CA CYS A 262 1.69 18.58 -14.77
C CYS A 262 2.14 17.25 -15.38
N ALA A 263 1.17 16.37 -15.65
CA ALA A 263 1.42 15.00 -16.10
C ALA A 263 0.49 14.61 -17.27
N PRO A 264 0.83 14.92 -18.53
CA PRO A 264 -0.07 14.73 -19.67
C PRO A 264 -0.33 13.26 -20.03
N SER A 265 0.51 12.33 -19.56
CA SER A 265 0.33 10.88 -19.74
C SER A 265 -0.50 10.23 -18.63
N LEU A 266 -0.95 10.99 -17.63
CA LEU A 266 -1.65 10.46 -16.47
C LEU A 266 -2.98 9.86 -16.90
N CYS A 267 -3.15 8.55 -16.66
CA CYS A 267 -4.31 7.79 -17.12
C CYS A 267 -5.19 7.35 -15.95
N THR A 268 -4.59 7.00 -14.81
CA THR A 268 -5.32 6.53 -13.62
C THR A 268 -5.02 7.42 -12.42
N PHE A 269 -6.06 7.82 -11.71
CA PHE A 269 -5.96 8.55 -10.46
C PHE A 269 -6.72 7.82 -9.35
N THR A 270 -6.01 7.46 -8.29
CA THR A 270 -6.57 6.77 -7.12
C THR A 270 -6.41 7.64 -5.90
N TYR A 271 -7.51 7.88 -5.19
CA TYR A 271 -7.51 8.64 -3.95
C TYR A 271 -8.22 7.86 -2.83
N SER A 272 -7.63 7.83 -1.64
CA SER A 272 -8.25 7.29 -0.43
C SER A 272 -7.82 8.10 0.79
N GLY A 273 -8.72 8.90 1.36
CA GLY A 273 -8.41 9.81 2.47
C GLY A 273 -9.49 10.89 2.66
N MET A 274 -9.17 11.93 3.43
CA MET A 274 -10.00 13.11 3.62
C MET A 274 -9.70 14.19 2.57
N PRO A 275 -10.65 14.51 1.67
CA PRO A 275 -10.40 15.41 0.55
C PRO A 275 -10.28 16.86 1.03
N THR A 276 -9.07 17.29 1.39
CA THR A 276 -8.78 18.65 1.87
C THR A 276 -8.14 19.51 0.78
N GLU A 277 -7.31 18.91 -0.08
CA GLU A 277 -6.46 19.64 -1.01
C GLU A 277 -7.16 19.98 -2.33
N LYS A 278 -6.97 21.19 -2.84
CA LYS A 278 -7.41 21.52 -4.20
C LYS A 278 -6.48 20.86 -5.21
N ILE A 279 -7.00 20.03 -6.11
CA ILE A 279 -6.23 19.44 -7.20
C ILE A 279 -6.49 20.25 -8.48
N CYS A 280 -5.44 20.60 -9.21
CA CYS A 280 -5.56 21.28 -10.50
C CYS A 280 -4.40 20.91 -11.44
N GLY A 281 -4.41 21.46 -12.64
CA GLY A 281 -3.30 21.34 -13.60
C GLY A 281 -3.71 20.56 -14.84
N SER A 282 -2.85 20.61 -15.86
CA SER A 282 -3.11 19.99 -17.17
C SER A 282 -3.24 18.47 -17.10
N GLY A 283 -2.60 17.82 -16.12
CA GLY A 283 -2.63 16.37 -15.95
C GLY A 283 -4.00 15.79 -15.63
N LEU A 284 -4.94 16.58 -15.06
CA LEU A 284 -6.31 16.11 -14.83
C LEU A 284 -7.05 15.81 -16.14
N SER A 285 -6.73 16.54 -17.21
CA SER A 285 -7.40 16.38 -18.50
C SER A 285 -7.09 15.05 -19.21
N SER A 286 -5.98 14.38 -18.87
CA SER A 286 -5.62 13.10 -19.47
C SER A 286 -6.20 11.89 -18.74
N VAL A 287 -6.72 12.08 -17.51
CA VAL A 287 -7.20 11.01 -16.63
C VAL A 287 -8.43 10.33 -17.24
N LYS A 288 -8.37 9.00 -17.36
CA LYS A 288 -9.44 8.17 -17.92
C LYS A 288 -10.13 7.31 -16.87
N GLN A 289 -9.41 6.93 -15.81
CA GLN A 289 -9.92 6.06 -14.76
C GLN A 289 -9.68 6.71 -13.40
N VAL A 290 -10.73 6.79 -12.59
CA VAL A 290 -10.69 7.41 -11.28
C VAL A 290 -11.25 6.46 -10.24
N TYR A 291 -10.52 6.30 -9.14
CA TYR A 291 -11.01 5.65 -7.93
C TYR A 291 -10.99 6.66 -6.79
N ILE A 292 -12.10 6.84 -6.09
CA ILE A 292 -12.19 7.73 -4.92
C ILE A 292 -12.78 6.96 -3.73
N ASP A 293 -12.05 7.00 -2.63
CA ASP A 293 -12.50 6.62 -1.30
C ASP A 293 -12.35 7.80 -0.34
N ALA A 294 -13.31 8.72 -0.38
CA ALA A 294 -13.33 9.88 0.50
C ALA A 294 -13.90 9.54 1.88
N ARG A 295 -13.30 10.10 2.92
CA ARG A 295 -13.70 9.96 4.33
C ARG A 295 -13.67 11.33 5.01
N ILE A 296 -14.43 11.50 6.10
CA ILE A 296 -14.38 12.72 6.93
C ILE A 296 -14.09 12.29 8.37
N TYR A 297 -13.23 13.04 9.07
CA TYR A 297 -13.00 12.89 10.51
C TYR A 297 -13.78 13.93 11.32
N THR A 298 -13.92 13.68 12.63
CA THR A 298 -14.69 14.48 13.60
C THR A 298 -14.45 15.99 13.57
N THR A 299 -13.30 16.46 13.08
CA THR A 299 -12.83 17.84 13.21
C THR A 299 -13.17 18.75 12.04
N CYS A 300 -13.93 18.29 11.03
CA CYS A 300 -14.20 19.09 9.85
C CYS A 300 -15.39 20.05 10.06
N GLU A 301 -15.12 21.35 10.16
CA GLU A 301 -16.15 22.39 10.33
C GLU A 301 -16.88 22.76 9.02
N LYS A 302 -16.43 22.29 7.85
CA LYS A 302 -16.95 22.72 6.55
C LYS A 302 -17.35 21.54 5.64
N PRO A 303 -18.41 21.69 4.82
CA PRO A 303 -18.78 20.69 3.82
C PRO A 303 -17.61 20.36 2.87
N PRO A 304 -17.54 19.14 2.33
CA PRO A 304 -16.43 18.68 1.48
C PRO A 304 -16.52 19.27 0.07
N MET A 305 -16.52 20.59 -0.05
CA MET A 305 -16.57 21.33 -1.33
C MET A 305 -15.40 20.96 -2.25
N THR A 306 -14.27 20.56 -1.66
CA THR A 306 -13.10 20.05 -2.38
C THR A 306 -13.43 18.80 -3.19
N LEU A 307 -14.17 17.86 -2.63
CA LEU A 307 -14.55 16.64 -3.35
C LEU A 307 -15.48 16.94 -4.54
N LEU A 308 -16.43 17.86 -4.36
CA LEU A 308 -17.28 18.33 -5.45
C LEU A 308 -16.45 19.01 -6.55
N SER A 309 -15.46 19.83 -6.18
CA SER A 309 -14.58 20.48 -7.15
C SER A 309 -13.79 19.48 -7.99
N TRP A 310 -13.29 18.39 -7.39
CA TRP A 310 -12.60 17.34 -8.13
C TRP A 310 -13.53 16.69 -9.16
N LEU A 311 -14.76 16.37 -8.77
CA LEU A 311 -15.73 15.79 -9.70
C LEU A 311 -16.03 16.74 -10.86
N LEU A 312 -16.10 18.06 -10.64
CA LEU A 312 -16.28 19.07 -11.68
C LEU A 312 -15.07 19.19 -12.63
N ASP A 313 -13.85 19.05 -12.10
CA ASP A 313 -12.61 19.22 -12.87
C ASP A 313 -12.22 17.96 -13.70
N LEU A 314 -12.75 16.78 -13.35
CA LEU A 314 -12.45 15.50 -13.98
C LEU A 314 -13.25 15.24 -15.28
N ALA A 315 -13.13 16.13 -16.27
CA ALA A 315 -14.03 16.16 -17.44
C ALA A 315 -13.89 15.02 -18.48
N ASN A 316 -12.75 14.33 -18.52
CA ASN A 316 -12.43 13.33 -19.55
C ASN A 316 -12.47 11.88 -19.03
N VAL A 317 -13.01 11.67 -17.84
CA VAL A 317 -13.06 10.36 -17.18
C VAL A 317 -14.04 9.42 -17.89
N LYS A 318 -13.60 8.18 -18.13
CA LYS A 318 -14.38 7.11 -18.76
C LYS A 318 -14.84 6.05 -17.77
N SER A 319 -14.11 5.88 -16.67
CA SER A 319 -14.44 4.94 -15.59
C SER A 319 -14.29 5.61 -14.25
N LEU A 320 -15.35 5.59 -13.44
CA LEU A 320 -15.36 6.17 -12.10
C LEU A 320 -15.78 5.10 -11.10
N THR A 321 -14.91 4.81 -10.14
CA THR A 321 -15.22 3.97 -8.99
C THR A 321 -15.27 4.85 -7.74
N VAL A 322 -16.38 4.80 -7.01
CA VAL A 322 -16.56 5.51 -5.74
C VAL A 322 -16.99 4.54 -4.64
N THR A 323 -16.62 4.82 -3.41
CA THR A 323 -17.05 4.03 -2.25
C THR A 323 -18.37 4.55 -1.66
N SER A 324 -19.09 3.71 -0.90
CA SER A 324 -20.24 4.14 -0.10
C SER A 324 -19.90 5.33 0.82
N THR A 325 -18.73 5.33 1.43
CA THR A 325 -18.22 6.45 2.25
C THR A 325 -18.08 7.74 1.43
N THR A 326 -17.60 7.65 0.18
CA THR A 326 -17.53 8.80 -0.73
C THR A 326 -18.91 9.38 -1.02
N LEU A 327 -19.92 8.54 -1.25
CA LEU A 327 -21.29 9.01 -1.48
C LEU A 327 -21.88 9.66 -0.23
N GLN A 328 -21.65 9.07 0.94
CA GLN A 328 -22.05 9.67 2.22
C GLN A 328 -21.38 11.04 2.42
N THR A 329 -20.08 11.16 2.15
CA THR A 329 -19.34 12.42 2.20
C THR A 329 -19.93 13.46 1.25
N LEU A 330 -20.18 13.11 -0.02
CA LEU A 330 -20.81 14.02 -0.98
C LEU A 330 -22.20 14.47 -0.53
N SER A 331 -22.98 13.61 0.11
CA SER A 331 -24.34 13.95 0.55
C SER A 331 -24.41 15.08 1.58
N LEU A 332 -23.29 15.42 2.21
CA LEU A 332 -23.16 16.55 3.13
C LEU A 332 -23.04 17.90 2.41
N VAL A 333 -22.79 17.91 1.10
CA VAL A 333 -22.75 19.14 0.31
C VAL A 333 -24.17 19.70 0.17
N PRO A 334 -24.43 20.97 0.57
CA PRO A 334 -25.72 21.62 0.40
C PRO A 334 -26.13 21.65 -1.07
N ASP A 335 -27.41 21.43 -1.35
CA ASP A 335 -28.02 21.53 -2.69
C ASP A 335 -27.34 20.68 -3.78
N LEU A 336 -26.57 19.65 -3.40
CA LEU A 336 -25.81 18.82 -4.32
C LEU A 336 -26.67 18.26 -5.46
N LEU A 337 -27.89 17.82 -5.15
CA LEU A 337 -28.79 17.19 -6.12
C LEU A 337 -29.23 18.17 -7.23
N GLU A 338 -29.06 19.48 -7.05
CA GLU A 338 -29.36 20.51 -8.04
C GLU A 338 -28.14 20.83 -8.93
N VAL A 339 -26.95 20.36 -8.57
CA VAL A 339 -25.71 20.62 -9.30
C VAL A 339 -25.62 19.76 -10.56
N LYS A 340 -25.16 20.36 -11.67
CA LYS A 340 -24.86 19.63 -12.92
C LYS A 340 -23.37 19.32 -13.01
N LEU A 341 -23.03 18.03 -12.98
CA LEU A 341 -21.68 17.51 -13.16
C LEU A 341 -21.43 17.18 -14.64
N LEU A 342 -21.27 18.23 -15.46
CA LEU A 342 -21.02 18.07 -16.91
C LEU A 342 -19.77 17.24 -17.21
N SER A 343 -18.81 17.20 -16.29
CA SER A 343 -17.61 16.37 -16.36
C SER A 343 -17.89 14.86 -16.45
N LEU A 344 -19.02 14.39 -15.92
CA LEU A 344 -19.38 12.97 -15.90
C LEU A 344 -20.15 12.52 -17.15
N CYS A 345 -20.46 13.43 -18.08
CA CYS A 345 -21.26 13.09 -19.27
C CYS A 345 -20.57 12.08 -20.19
N ASN A 346 -19.23 12.03 -20.18
CA ASN A 346 -18.40 11.14 -21.00
C ASN A 346 -18.18 9.75 -20.37
N LEU A 347 -18.75 9.51 -19.19
CA LEU A 347 -18.52 8.30 -18.43
C LEU A 347 -19.14 7.08 -19.13
N LYS A 348 -18.36 6.00 -19.21
CA LYS A 348 -18.77 4.71 -19.80
C LYS A 348 -19.08 3.66 -18.73
N SER A 349 -18.41 3.75 -17.60
CA SER A 349 -18.56 2.81 -16.48
C SER A 349 -18.56 3.57 -15.16
N MET A 350 -19.48 3.23 -14.28
CA MET A 350 -19.51 3.68 -12.90
C MET A 350 -19.61 2.46 -11.98
N GLU A 351 -18.76 2.39 -10.97
CA GLU A 351 -18.83 1.35 -9.96
C GLU A 351 -18.99 1.98 -8.57
N ILE A 352 -19.99 1.54 -7.82
CA ILE A 352 -20.20 1.93 -6.42
C ILE A 352 -19.80 0.74 -5.54
N LYS A 353 -18.69 0.90 -4.82
CA LYS A 353 -18.18 -0.10 -3.88
C LYS A 353 -18.77 0.11 -2.51
N LEU A 354 -19.67 -0.79 -2.11
CA LEU A 354 -20.22 -0.82 -0.76
C LEU A 354 -19.16 -1.36 0.20
N LYS A 355 -18.57 -0.45 0.98
CA LYS A 355 -17.68 -0.80 2.09
C LYS A 355 -18.50 -1.06 3.34
N LEU A 356 -18.17 -2.13 4.06
CA LEU A 356 -18.67 -2.35 5.42
C LEU A 356 -18.22 -1.20 6.33
N PRO A 357 -19.06 -0.77 7.29
CA PRO A 357 -18.78 0.42 8.06
C PRO A 357 -17.69 0.14 9.10
N GLU A 358 -16.42 0.29 8.72
CA GLU A 358 -15.40 0.85 9.62
C GLU A 358 -15.63 2.37 9.77
N VAL A 359 -16.88 2.77 9.97
CA VAL A 359 -17.24 4.18 10.04
C VAL A 359 -16.73 4.69 11.39
N GLN A 360 -15.73 5.55 11.31
CA GLN A 360 -15.24 6.35 12.44
C GLN A 360 -16.46 6.96 13.17
N PRO A 361 -16.62 6.77 14.49
CA PRO A 361 -17.81 7.22 15.23
C PRO A 361 -18.17 8.70 14.99
N GLY A 362 -17.14 9.52 14.75
CA GLY A 362 -17.30 10.91 14.36
C GLY A 362 -18.01 11.17 13.05
N PHE A 363 -17.64 10.44 12.00
CA PHE A 363 -18.27 10.61 10.68
C PHE A 363 -19.75 10.24 10.75
N LEU A 364 -20.08 9.18 11.49
CA LEU A 364 -21.46 8.76 11.72
C LEU A 364 -22.27 9.85 12.41
N TYR A 365 -21.69 10.53 13.40
CA TYR A 365 -22.33 11.64 14.09
C TYR A 365 -22.63 12.79 13.13
N ILE A 366 -21.64 13.21 12.33
CA ILE A 366 -21.81 14.28 11.32
C ILE A 366 -22.92 13.93 10.33
N LEU A 367 -22.94 12.69 9.82
CA LEU A 367 -24.00 12.23 8.90
C LEU A 367 -25.38 12.28 9.55
N LYS A 368 -25.51 11.81 10.79
CA LYS A 368 -26.78 11.81 11.52
C LYS A 368 -27.28 13.25 11.73
N GLU A 369 -26.43 14.17 12.14
CA GLU A 369 -26.81 15.58 12.31
C GLU A 369 -27.26 16.21 10.99
N ALA A 370 -26.52 16.01 9.89
CA ALA A 370 -26.90 16.54 8.57
C ALA A 370 -28.25 15.97 8.07
N MET A 371 -28.51 14.67 8.31
CA MET A 371 -29.80 14.06 7.99
C MET A 371 -30.95 14.66 8.84
N LEU A 372 -30.68 14.97 10.11
CA LEU A 372 -31.64 15.63 11.00
C LEU A 372 -31.94 17.07 10.56
N GLU A 373 -30.94 17.81 10.13
CA GLU A 373 -31.11 19.16 9.56
C GLU A 373 -31.99 19.12 8.31
N LYS A 374 -31.70 18.21 7.37
CA LYS A 374 -32.53 18.01 6.16
C LYS A 374 -33.97 17.63 6.50
N ALA A 375 -34.17 16.73 7.48
CA ALA A 375 -35.50 16.36 7.94
C ALA A 375 -36.21 17.53 8.64
N ALA A 376 -35.49 18.36 9.39
CA ALA A 376 -36.03 19.53 10.07
C ALA A 376 -36.47 20.62 9.08
N ALA A 377 -35.75 20.78 7.96
CA ALA A 377 -36.14 21.66 6.86
C ALA A 377 -37.47 21.25 6.20
N LYS A 378 -37.77 19.94 6.15
CA LYS A 378 -39.06 19.42 5.66
C LYS A 378 -40.17 19.58 6.70
N SER A 379 -39.98 19.06 7.92
CA SER A 379 -40.88 19.31 9.05
C SER A 379 -40.28 18.92 10.40
N ARG A 380 -40.75 19.56 11.47
CA ARG A 380 -40.39 19.18 12.85
C ARG A 380 -40.77 17.73 13.19
N LYS A 381 -41.85 17.20 12.59
CA LYS A 381 -42.35 15.83 12.83
C LYS A 381 -41.39 14.79 12.24
N GLU A 382 -40.88 15.04 11.04
CA GLU A 382 -39.89 14.17 10.39
C GLU A 382 -38.57 14.12 11.16
N ALA A 383 -38.04 15.28 11.56
CA ALA A 383 -36.83 15.34 12.39
C ALA A 383 -37.01 14.60 13.73
N ALA A 384 -38.17 14.75 14.39
CA ALA A 384 -38.45 14.05 15.64
C ALA A 384 -38.55 12.53 15.46
N LYS A 385 -39.14 12.06 14.34
CA LYS A 385 -39.20 10.64 13.99
C LYS A 385 -37.80 10.09 13.76
N LEU A 386 -37.00 10.74 12.91
CA LEU A 386 -35.65 10.31 12.58
C LEU A 386 -34.72 10.29 13.81
N ARG A 387 -34.85 11.27 14.72
CA ARG A 387 -34.13 11.27 16.03
C ARG A 387 -34.45 10.04 16.86
N ARG A 388 -35.70 9.58 16.89
CA ARG A 388 -36.10 8.38 17.64
C ARG A 388 -35.52 7.12 17.00
N GLU A 389 -35.54 7.04 15.67
CA GLU A 389 -34.98 5.91 14.93
C GLU A 389 -33.46 5.79 15.12
N PHE A 390 -32.71 6.90 15.09
CA PHE A 390 -31.28 6.89 15.39
C PHE A 390 -30.98 6.47 16.84
N LYS A 391 -31.81 6.86 17.81
CA LYS A 391 -31.71 6.37 19.20
C LYS A 391 -32.02 4.88 19.31
N ALA A 392 -32.89 4.35 18.45
CA ALA A 392 -33.22 2.93 18.36
C ALA A 392 -32.17 2.09 17.60
N GLY A 393 -31.06 2.71 17.15
CA GLY A 393 -29.95 2.01 16.50
C GLY A 393 -29.96 2.06 14.98
N LEU A 394 -30.88 2.80 14.34
CA LEU A 394 -30.86 3.01 12.90
C LEU A 394 -29.50 3.62 12.48
N GLN A 395 -28.91 3.03 11.45
CA GLN A 395 -27.69 3.53 10.83
C GLN A 395 -28.03 4.21 9.49
N PRO A 396 -27.35 5.30 9.12
CA PRO A 396 -27.44 5.88 7.79
C PRO A 396 -27.16 4.82 6.72
N HIS A 397 -27.93 4.85 5.65
CA HIS A 397 -27.76 3.91 4.54
C HIS A 397 -26.39 4.12 3.87
N PRO A 398 -25.69 3.05 3.42
CA PRO A 398 -24.40 3.18 2.72
C PRO A 398 -24.46 4.04 1.45
N VAL A 399 -25.63 4.08 0.82
CA VAL A 399 -25.91 4.93 -0.35
C VAL A 399 -27.04 5.89 0.04
N PRO A 400 -26.76 7.19 0.24
CA PRO A 400 -27.80 8.15 0.61
C PRO A 400 -28.89 8.31 -0.45
N ASP A 401 -30.11 8.63 -0.02
CA ASP A 401 -31.28 8.79 -0.89
C ASP A 401 -31.02 9.81 -2.01
N GLY A 402 -31.42 9.47 -3.24
CA GLY A 402 -31.26 10.32 -4.43
C GLY A 402 -29.86 10.37 -5.03
N MET A 403 -28.83 9.80 -4.38
CA MET A 403 -27.45 9.87 -4.89
C MET A 403 -27.22 9.02 -6.14
N VAL A 404 -27.87 7.86 -6.23
CA VAL A 404 -27.79 7.00 -7.43
C VAL A 404 -28.44 7.72 -8.62
N ASP A 405 -29.63 8.28 -8.41
CA ASP A 405 -30.36 9.02 -9.45
C ASP A 405 -29.58 10.26 -9.88
N PHE A 406 -29.00 10.99 -8.94
CA PHE A 406 -28.11 12.13 -9.21
C PHE A 406 -26.92 11.74 -10.08
N LEU A 407 -26.24 10.63 -9.76
CA LEU A 407 -25.11 10.15 -10.54
C LEU A 407 -25.56 9.69 -11.94
N LEU A 408 -26.66 8.96 -12.05
CA LEU A 408 -27.22 8.52 -13.33
C LEU A 408 -27.62 9.69 -14.22
N GLN A 409 -28.26 10.72 -13.66
CA GLN A 409 -28.65 11.93 -14.39
C GLN A 409 -27.42 12.65 -14.97
N ASN A 410 -26.31 12.64 -14.25
CA ASN A 410 -25.06 13.27 -14.67
C ASN A 410 -24.16 12.35 -15.53
N SER A 411 -24.49 11.06 -15.65
CA SER A 411 -23.73 10.07 -16.42
C SER A 411 -24.64 9.14 -17.25
N PRO A 412 -25.49 9.70 -18.15
CA PRO A 412 -26.58 8.97 -18.79
C PRO A 412 -26.11 7.79 -19.69
N SER A 413 -24.84 7.78 -20.11
CA SER A 413 -24.25 6.73 -20.95
C SER A 413 -23.47 5.68 -20.16
N ALA A 414 -23.35 5.82 -18.84
CA ALA A 414 -22.50 4.94 -18.03
C ALA A 414 -23.24 3.66 -17.64
N LYS A 415 -22.57 2.52 -17.78
CA LYS A 415 -23.01 1.28 -17.13
C LYS A 415 -22.71 1.40 -15.63
N VAL A 416 -23.74 1.34 -14.79
CA VAL A 416 -23.59 1.40 -13.33
C VAL A 416 -23.59 -0.01 -12.75
N ASP A 417 -22.59 -0.29 -11.92
CA ASP A 417 -22.47 -1.52 -11.13
C ASP A 417 -22.36 -1.17 -9.64
N ILE A 418 -22.97 -1.99 -8.79
CA ILE A 418 -22.93 -1.84 -7.34
C ILE A 418 -22.39 -3.15 -6.77
N THR A 419 -21.18 -3.08 -6.20
CA THR A 419 -20.47 -4.25 -5.71
C THR A 419 -20.27 -4.17 -4.20
N THR A 420 -20.48 -5.30 -3.52
CA THR A 420 -20.20 -5.39 -2.08
C THR A 420 -18.76 -5.81 -1.88
N VAL A 421 -17.97 -4.99 -1.18
CA VAL A 421 -16.60 -5.33 -0.82
C VAL A 421 -16.63 -6.12 0.48
N TYR A 422 -16.43 -7.43 0.38
CA TYR A 422 -15.98 -8.21 1.51
C TYR A 422 -14.50 -7.87 1.70
N ASN A 423 -14.15 -7.13 2.75
CA ASN A 423 -12.76 -7.01 3.18
C ASN A 423 -12.28 -8.43 3.51
N MET A 424 -11.66 -9.12 2.56
CA MET A 424 -10.67 -10.13 2.90
C MET A 424 -9.52 -9.33 3.50
N SER A 425 -9.47 -9.32 4.83
CA SER A 425 -8.35 -8.85 5.62
C SER A 425 -7.05 -9.25 4.92
N VAL A 426 -6.32 -8.25 4.41
CA VAL A 426 -4.94 -8.44 3.97
C VAL A 426 -4.14 -8.74 5.23
N CYS A 427 -3.80 -10.02 5.43
CA CYS A 427 -2.98 -10.52 6.52
C CYS A 427 -1.53 -10.04 6.44
#